data_AF-A0A8E2R4A6-F1
#
_entry.id   AF-A0A8E2R4A6-F1
#
_cell.length_a   1.000
_cell.length_b   1.000
_cell.length_c   1.000
_cell.angle_alpha   90.00
_cell.angle_beta   90.00
_cell.angle_gamma   90.00
#
_symmetry.space_group_name_H-M   'P 1'
#
loop_
_entity.id
_entity.type
_entity.pdbx_description
1 polymer ?
#
loop_
_entity_poly.entity_id
_entity_poly.type
_entity_poly.pdbx_seq_one_letter_code
_entity_poly.pdbx_strand_id
1 'polypeptide(L)'
;MPRSNRSRRPSGDPSPRTKGGRAAKRQQAAADRAGDQADELERLREGWRRTEVRRGVSYTVQPISAVRAVKDYVCPGCPNAVEAGVAHVVVWRAEGILGDEHALAARRHWHNHCWRMA
;
A
#
# COMPACT_ATOMS: atom_id res chain seq x y z
N MET A 1 77.79 3.33 2.99
CA MET A 1 76.78 2.27 3.25
C MET A 1 76.06 2.60 4.58
N PRO A 2 74.76 2.27 4.76
CA PRO A 2 73.71 3.29 4.96
C PRO A 2 73.28 3.60 6.41
N ARG A 3 72.38 4.59 6.44
CA ARG A 3 71.81 5.43 7.52
C ARG A 3 71.04 4.69 8.62
N SER A 4 71.32 5.03 9.88
CA SER A 4 70.44 4.76 11.02
C SER A 4 69.71 6.04 11.44
N ASN A 5 68.59 6.29 10.77
CA ASN A 5 67.67 7.40 11.02
C ASN A 5 66.82 7.06 12.27
N ARG A 6 67.08 7.75 13.39
CA ARG A 6 66.28 7.64 14.62
C ARG A 6 65.06 8.55 14.51
N SER A 7 63.97 8.01 13.96
CA SER A 7 62.70 8.72 13.81
C SER A 7 61.88 8.65 15.09
N ARG A 8 61.40 9.82 15.52
CA ARG A 8 60.48 10.07 16.64
C ARG A 8 59.16 9.30 16.46
N ARG A 9 58.55 8.88 17.58
CA ARG A 9 57.17 8.37 17.68
C ARG A 9 56.16 9.27 16.92
N PRO A 10 55.01 8.69 16.53
CA PRO A 10 53.81 9.16 17.21
C PRO A 10 52.96 8.01 17.76
N SER A 11 52.26 8.35 18.83
CA SER A 11 51.26 7.59 19.55
C SER A 11 50.16 7.06 18.63
N GLY A 12 49.53 5.96 19.08
CA GLY A 12 48.47 5.25 18.36
C GLY A 12 47.36 6.14 17.82
N ASP A 13 46.96 5.79 16.60
CA ASP A 13 45.84 6.35 15.86
C ASP A 13 44.52 6.10 16.62
N PRO A 14 43.69 7.13 16.89
CA PRO A 14 42.36 6.89 17.40
C PRO A 14 41.50 6.34 16.26
N SER A 15 41.12 5.07 16.39
CA SER A 15 40.07 4.41 15.59
C SER A 15 38.96 5.41 15.24
N PRO A 16 38.53 5.53 13.96
CA PRO A 16 37.49 6.47 13.60
C PRO A 16 36.19 5.95 14.22
N ARG A 17 35.80 6.54 15.37
CA ARG A 17 34.45 6.39 15.91
C ARG A 17 33.50 6.83 14.81
N THR A 18 32.87 5.86 14.18
CA THR A 18 31.81 6.06 13.20
C THR A 18 30.66 6.83 13.86
N LYS A 19 30.71 8.16 13.77
CA LYS A 19 29.61 9.07 14.13
C LYS A 19 28.37 8.87 13.22
N GLY A 20 28.41 7.91 12.28
CA GLY A 20 27.30 7.55 11.39
C GLY A 20 26.28 6.58 11.98
N GLY A 21 26.61 5.84 13.04
CA GLY A 21 25.74 4.76 13.54
C GLY A 21 24.41 5.22 14.13
N ARG A 22 24.37 6.39 14.80
CA ARG A 22 23.13 6.91 15.39
C ARG A 22 22.17 7.49 14.35
N ALA A 23 22.70 8.13 13.31
CA ALA A 23 21.90 8.68 12.22
C ALA A 23 21.33 7.55 11.36
N ALA A 24 22.16 6.58 10.96
CA ALA A 24 21.72 5.40 10.22
C ALA A 24 20.70 4.56 11.01
N LYS A 25 20.91 4.36 12.32
CA LYS A 25 19.95 3.64 13.18
C LYS A 25 18.62 4.38 13.35
N ARG A 26 18.63 5.73 13.36
CA ARG A 26 17.41 6.55 13.37
C ARG A 26 16.67 6.48 12.05
N GLN A 27 17.39 6.48 10.93
CA GLN A 27 16.81 6.33 9.58
C GLN A 27 16.17 4.95 9.41
N GLN A 28 16.85 3.88 9.84
CA GLN A 28 16.31 2.53 9.83
C GLN A 28 15.04 2.42 10.69
N ALA A 29 15.09 2.89 11.94
CA ALA A 29 13.92 2.87 12.83
C ALA A 29 12.76 3.80 12.39
N ALA A 30 13.01 4.74 11.48
CA ALA A 30 11.96 5.54 10.83
C ALA A 30 11.36 4.79 9.63
N ALA A 31 12.19 4.10 8.84
CA ALA A 31 11.75 3.24 7.76
C ALA A 31 10.92 2.04 8.27
N ASP A 32 11.35 1.40 9.37
CA ASP A 32 10.63 0.28 9.99
C ASP A 32 9.24 0.73 10.50
N ARG A 33 9.16 1.92 11.11
CA ARG A 33 7.87 2.52 11.53
C ARG A 33 7.00 2.93 10.34
N ALA A 34 7.60 3.39 9.24
CA ALA A 34 6.85 3.71 8.03
C ALA A 34 6.29 2.44 7.37
N GLY A 35 7.04 1.33 7.41
CA GLY A 35 6.58 0.01 6.97
C GLY A 35 5.41 -0.51 7.82
N ASP A 36 5.56 -0.50 9.15
CA ASP A 36 4.50 -0.96 10.07
C ASP A 36 3.19 -0.17 9.90
N GLN A 37 3.28 1.15 9.68
CA GLN A 37 2.11 1.96 9.36
C GLN A 37 1.53 1.67 7.98
N ALA A 38 2.34 1.38 6.97
CA ALA A 38 1.82 0.96 5.66
C ALA A 38 1.08 -0.39 5.77
N ASP A 39 1.62 -1.33 6.53
CA ASP A 39 1.02 -2.65 6.76
C ASP A 39 -0.26 -2.56 7.60
N GLU A 40 -0.31 -1.68 8.60
CA GLU A 40 -1.52 -1.40 9.37
C GLU A 40 -2.60 -0.75 8.51
N LEU A 41 -2.23 0.22 7.66
CA LEU A 41 -3.15 0.83 6.70
C LEU A 41 -3.64 -0.17 5.66
N GLU A 42 -2.79 -1.11 5.22
CA GLU A 42 -3.19 -2.21 4.37
C GLU A 42 -4.18 -3.10 5.11
N ARG A 43 -3.85 -3.64 6.28
CA ARG A 43 -4.78 -4.45 7.10
C ARG A 43 -6.12 -3.75 7.36
N LEU A 44 -6.13 -2.44 7.63
CA LEU A 44 -7.35 -1.64 7.78
C LEU A 44 -8.14 -1.52 6.46
N ARG A 45 -7.45 -1.35 5.32
CA ARG A 45 -8.07 -1.34 3.98
C ARG A 45 -8.60 -2.73 3.59
N GLU A 46 -7.92 -3.79 3.98
CA GLU A 46 -8.33 -5.17 3.77
C GLU A 46 -9.54 -5.52 4.64
N GLY A 47 -9.57 -5.05 5.89
CA GLY A 47 -10.68 -5.24 6.83
C GLY A 47 -11.99 -4.58 6.40
N TRP A 48 -11.94 -3.59 5.50
CA TRP A 48 -13.15 -2.99 4.90
C TRP A 48 -13.52 -3.60 3.54
N ARG A 49 -12.73 -4.54 2.99
CA ARG A 49 -13.24 -5.35 1.88
C ARG A 49 -14.16 -6.41 2.46
N ARG A 50 -15.35 -6.54 1.90
CA ARG A 50 -16.32 -7.56 2.29
C ARG A 50 -16.60 -8.48 1.12
N THR A 51 -16.86 -9.76 1.41
CA THR A 51 -17.27 -10.73 0.40
C THR A 51 -18.79 -10.91 0.48
N GLU A 52 -19.47 -10.80 -0.65
CA GLU A 52 -20.93 -10.94 -0.77
C GLU A 52 -21.24 -11.99 -1.84
N VAL A 53 -22.07 -12.99 -1.51
CA VAL A 53 -22.51 -14.01 -2.47
C VAL A 53 -23.80 -13.56 -3.13
N ARG A 54 -23.81 -13.48 -4.46
CA ARG A 54 -25.00 -13.15 -5.25
C ARG A 54 -25.18 -14.11 -6.40
N ARG A 55 -26.40 -14.65 -6.53
CA ARG A 55 -26.78 -15.60 -7.59
C ARG A 55 -25.80 -16.79 -7.71
N GLY A 56 -25.29 -17.26 -6.57
CA GLY A 56 -24.31 -18.35 -6.49
C GLY A 56 -22.86 -17.96 -6.78
N VAL A 57 -22.56 -16.68 -6.99
CA VAL A 57 -21.21 -16.18 -7.27
C VAL A 57 -20.72 -15.30 -6.12
N SER A 58 -19.52 -15.56 -5.63
CA SER A 58 -18.85 -14.73 -4.62
C SER A 58 -18.26 -13.47 -5.26
N TYR A 59 -18.57 -12.31 -4.68
CA TYR A 59 -18.05 -11.00 -5.10
C TYR A 59 -17.32 -10.34 -3.95
N THR A 60 -16.15 -9.77 -4.24
CA THR A 60 -15.50 -8.85 -3.31
C THR A 60 -16.03 -7.45 -3.57
N VAL A 61 -16.48 -6.81 -2.50
CA VAL A 61 -17.04 -5.46 -2.48
C VAL A 61 -16.12 -4.58 -1.64
N GLN A 62 -15.54 -3.57 -2.27
CA GLN A 62 -14.73 -2.56 -1.61
C GLN A 62 -15.43 -1.21 -1.66
N PRO A 63 -15.77 -0.61 -0.51
CA PRO A 63 -16.29 0.74 -0.47
C PRO A 63 -15.18 1.76 -0.69
N ILE A 64 -15.48 2.77 -1.50
CA ILE A 64 -14.63 3.90 -1.83
C ILE A 64 -15.29 5.16 -1.26
N SER A 65 -14.53 5.88 -0.43
CA SER A 65 -14.97 7.16 0.09
C SER A 65 -14.91 8.25 -0.98
N ALA A 66 -15.74 9.29 -0.82
CA ALA A 66 -15.76 10.48 -1.67
C ALA A 66 -14.36 11.05 -1.96
N VAL A 67 -13.52 11.15 -0.93
CA VAL A 67 -12.15 11.70 -1.02
C VAL A 67 -11.24 10.87 -1.94
N ARG A 68 -11.49 9.56 -2.06
CA ARG A 68 -10.70 8.64 -2.90
C ARG A 68 -11.29 8.50 -4.31
N ALA A 69 -12.52 8.96 -4.52
CA ALA A 69 -13.17 8.98 -5.82
C ALA A 69 -12.64 10.16 -6.64
N VAL A 70 -11.47 9.99 -7.26
CA VAL A 70 -10.81 11.05 -8.03
C VAL A 70 -11.10 10.99 -9.54
N LYS A 71 -11.88 10.00 -9.97
CA LYS A 71 -12.16 9.74 -11.39
C LYS A 71 -13.60 9.32 -11.58
N ASP A 72 -14.17 9.74 -12.71
CA ASP A 72 -15.52 9.38 -13.12
C ASP A 72 -15.54 7.97 -13.71
N TYR A 73 -16.56 7.19 -13.35
CA TYR A 73 -16.78 5.84 -13.86
C TYR A 73 -18.24 5.61 -14.22
N VAL A 74 -18.53 4.70 -15.15
CA VAL A 74 -19.92 4.38 -15.53
C VAL A 74 -20.47 3.25 -14.66
N CYS A 75 -21.63 3.48 -14.03
CA CYS A 75 -22.31 2.46 -13.24
C CYS A 75 -23.05 1.44 -14.13
N PRO A 76 -22.80 0.12 -13.98
CA PRO A 76 -23.49 -0.90 -14.77
C PRO A 76 -25.01 -1.03 -14.52
N GLY A 77 -25.50 -0.58 -13.37
CA GLY A 77 -26.91 -0.76 -12.97
C GLY A 77 -27.87 0.36 -13.37
N CYS A 78 -27.39 1.57 -13.65
CA CYS A 78 -28.23 2.75 -13.94
C CYS A 78 -27.74 3.60 -15.12
N PRO A 79 -26.86 3.06 -15.97
CA PRO A 79 -25.95 3.74 -16.90
C PRO A 79 -25.34 5.12 -16.57
N ASN A 80 -25.62 5.71 -15.40
CA ASN A 80 -25.15 7.03 -15.03
C ASN A 80 -23.70 7.01 -14.56
N ALA A 81 -23.04 8.16 -14.68
CA ALA A 81 -21.69 8.36 -14.17
C ALA A 81 -21.70 8.40 -12.63
N VAL A 82 -20.74 7.70 -12.04
CA VAL A 82 -20.27 7.87 -10.67
C VAL A 82 -19.22 8.97 -10.74
N GLU A 83 -19.59 10.19 -10.37
CA GLU A 83 -18.69 11.34 -10.46
C GLU A 83 -17.57 11.28 -9.40
N ALA A 84 -16.46 11.94 -9.70
CA ALA A 84 -15.42 12.22 -8.72
C ALA A 84 -16.02 12.95 -7.51
N GLY A 85 -15.62 12.55 -6.30
CA GLY A 85 -16.20 13.04 -5.05
C GLY A 85 -17.42 12.25 -4.58
N VAL A 86 -17.95 11.30 -5.35
CA VAL A 86 -19.10 10.48 -4.92
C VAL A 86 -18.63 9.19 -4.24
N ALA A 87 -19.12 8.93 -3.03
CA ALA A 87 -18.88 7.67 -2.34
C ALA A 87 -19.62 6.52 -3.05
N HIS A 88 -18.88 5.47 -3.40
CA HIS A 88 -19.37 4.38 -4.22
C HIS A 88 -18.69 3.05 -3.84
N VAL A 89 -19.08 1.95 -4.48
CA VAL A 89 -18.47 0.63 -4.24
C VAL A 89 -17.84 0.10 -5.51
N VAL A 90 -16.69 -0.53 -5.34
CA VAL A 90 -15.99 -1.26 -6.39
C VAL A 90 -16.22 -2.74 -6.16
N VAL A 91 -16.66 -3.43 -7.20
CA VAL A 91 -17.05 -4.84 -7.12
C VAL A 91 -16.32 -5.64 -8.18
N TRP A 92 -15.79 -6.79 -7.78
CA TRP A 92 -15.19 -7.78 -8.66
C TRP A 92 -15.48 -9.19 -8.14
N ARG A 93 -15.28 -10.22 -8.98
CA ARG A 93 -15.48 -11.62 -8.57
C ARG A 93 -14.41 -12.01 -7.55
N ALA A 94 -14.82 -12.64 -6.45
CA ALA A 94 -13.88 -13.11 -5.42
C ALA A 94 -13.15 -14.40 -5.85
N GLU A 95 -13.74 -15.20 -6.74
CA GLU A 95 -13.11 -16.40 -7.29
C GLU A 95 -12.84 -16.24 -8.78
N GLY A 96 -11.55 -16.13 -9.11
CA GLY A 96 -11.04 -16.25 -10.47
C GLY A 96 -10.14 -17.48 -10.59
N ILE A 97 -10.45 -18.39 -11.53
CA ILE A 97 -9.62 -19.58 -11.84
C ILE A 97 -8.17 -19.19 -12.23
N LEU A 98 -7.98 -17.94 -12.65
CA LEU A 98 -6.69 -17.38 -13.10
C LEU A 98 -5.97 -16.53 -12.03
N GLY A 99 -6.44 -16.55 -10.78
CA GLY A 99 -5.87 -15.78 -9.66
C GLY A 99 -6.48 -14.39 -9.47
N ASP A 100 -6.27 -13.82 -8.28
CA ASP A 100 -6.90 -12.58 -7.80
C ASP A 100 -6.58 -11.35 -8.67
N GLU A 101 -5.40 -11.32 -9.29
CA GLU A 101 -4.92 -10.23 -10.16
C GLU A 101 -5.83 -10.01 -11.38
N HIS A 102 -6.30 -11.09 -12.00
CA HIS A 102 -7.21 -10.99 -13.15
C HIS A 102 -8.62 -10.56 -12.74
N ALA A 103 -9.06 -10.95 -11.53
CA ALA A 103 -10.33 -10.50 -10.99
C ALA A 103 -10.31 -9.00 -10.67
N LEU A 104 -9.17 -8.50 -10.18
CA LEU A 104 -8.91 -7.08 -9.95
C LEU A 104 -8.91 -6.23 -11.23
N ALA A 105 -8.52 -6.79 -12.38
CA ALA A 105 -8.62 -6.10 -13.67
C ALA A 105 -10.08 -5.88 -14.12
N ALA A 106 -11.01 -6.73 -13.65
CA ALA A 106 -12.43 -6.66 -13.97
C ALA A 106 -13.25 -5.82 -12.96
N ARG A 107 -12.60 -4.94 -12.19
CA ARG A 107 -13.26 -4.06 -11.20
C ARG A 107 -14.30 -3.16 -11.86
N ARG A 108 -15.56 -3.29 -11.42
CA ARG A 108 -16.67 -2.44 -11.84
C ARG A 108 -17.05 -1.47 -10.73
N HIS A 109 -17.34 -0.23 -11.10
CA HIS A 109 -17.72 0.82 -10.16
C HIS A 109 -19.24 0.93 -10.13
N TRP A 110 -19.82 0.89 -8.93
CA TRP A 110 -21.26 0.93 -8.72
C TRP A 110 -21.61 1.98 -7.70
N HIS A 111 -22.72 2.69 -7.89
CA HIS A 111 -23.33 3.42 -6.79
C HIS A 111 -23.69 2.46 -5.64
N ASN A 112 -23.59 2.95 -4.40
CA ASN A 112 -23.98 2.18 -3.21
C ASN A 112 -25.41 1.61 -3.33
N HIS A 113 -26.35 2.42 -3.82
CA HIS A 113 -27.74 1.99 -4.01
C HIS A 113 -27.87 0.98 -5.16
N CYS A 114 -27.26 1.25 -6.32
CA CYS A 114 -27.33 0.34 -7.46
C CYS A 114 -26.74 -1.04 -7.16
N TRP A 115 -25.65 -1.10 -6.38
CA TRP A 115 -25.13 -2.39 -5.92
C TRP A 115 -26.15 -3.10 -5.04
N ARG A 116 -26.78 -2.42 -4.08
CA ARG A 116 -27.77 -3.06 -3.20
C ARG A 116 -28.93 -3.71 -3.98
N MET A 117 -29.36 -3.10 -5.09
CA MET A 117 -30.51 -3.53 -5.89
C MET A 117 -30.22 -4.57 -6.98
N ALA A 118 -28.95 -4.83 -7.32
CA ALA A 118 -28.57 -5.72 -8.45
C ALA A 118 -28.86 -7.23 -8.24
#